data_AF-A0A659UUV8-F1
#
_entry.id   AF-A0A659UUV8-F1
#
_cell.length_a   1.000
_cell.length_b   1.000
_cell.length_c   1.000
_cell.angle_alpha   90.00
_cell.angle_beta   90.00
_cell.angle_gamma   90.00
#
_symmetry.space_group_name_H-M   'P 1'
#
loop_
_entity.id
_entity.type
_entity.pdbx_description
1 polymer ?
#
loop_
_entity_poly.entity_id
_entity_poly.type
_entity_poly.pdbx_seq_one_letter_code
_entity_poly.pdbx_strand_id
1 'polypeptide(L)'
;AVQAWSRNTPLDGLNLNRVFPGRADGSVTERIADAVSRVLLPNADIVFDLHSFGPTWDFPPAVITHPIADADLMAKTLAMAAAFKLPVTLLWQHDDTAGMFDSWAHSLGKVFVCAEFGGGTVSAEALAIYEAGVRNALVMLGLVEGKVEDV
;
A
#
# COMPACT_ATOMS: atom_id res chain seq x y z
N ALA A 1 -3.45 6.28 -15.68
CA ALA A 1 -3.75 7.06 -14.48
C ALA A 1 -2.73 8.18 -14.32
N VAL A 2 -1.47 7.87 -13.96
CA VAL A 2 -0.39 8.86 -13.76
C VAL A 2 -0.22 9.85 -14.93
N GLN A 3 -0.03 9.35 -16.16
CA GLN A 3 0.14 10.22 -17.35
C GLN A 3 -1.07 11.12 -17.65
N ALA A 4 -2.25 10.75 -17.18
CA ALA A 4 -3.50 11.49 -17.40
C ALA A 4 -3.92 12.32 -16.17
N TRP A 5 -3.06 12.41 -15.14
CA TRP A 5 -3.36 13.05 -13.86
C TRP A 5 -4.71 12.62 -13.27
N SER A 6 -5.06 11.34 -13.42
CA SER A 6 -6.33 10.78 -12.99
C SER A 6 -6.14 9.69 -11.94
N ARG A 7 -7.10 9.56 -11.00
CA ARG A 7 -7.12 8.47 -10.02
C ARG A 7 -7.35 7.12 -10.70
N ASN A 8 -8.35 7.06 -11.56
CA ASN A 8 -8.73 5.86 -12.29
C ASN A 8 -8.01 5.78 -13.64
N THR A 9 -7.93 4.60 -14.22
CA THR A 9 -7.36 4.41 -15.55
C THR A 9 -8.26 5.06 -16.61
N PRO A 10 -7.76 5.99 -17.44
CA PRO A 10 -8.60 6.73 -18.39
C PRO A 10 -9.11 5.86 -19.56
N LEU A 11 -8.43 4.75 -19.86
CA LEU A 11 -8.79 3.87 -20.98
C LEU A 11 -10.04 3.04 -20.71
N ASP A 12 -10.32 2.69 -19.45
CA ASP A 12 -11.45 1.84 -19.07
C ASP A 12 -12.25 2.36 -17.86
N GLY A 13 -11.83 3.48 -17.25
CA GLY A 13 -12.51 4.14 -16.14
C GLY A 13 -12.35 3.44 -14.78
N LEU A 14 -11.67 2.28 -14.73
CA LEU A 14 -11.60 1.46 -13.53
C LEU A 14 -10.57 1.98 -12.52
N ASN A 15 -10.89 1.80 -11.24
CA ASN A 15 -9.93 1.96 -10.16
C ASN A 15 -9.17 0.65 -9.98
N LEU A 16 -7.85 0.66 -10.17
CA LEU A 16 -7.01 -0.52 -10.02
C LEU A 16 -7.14 -1.17 -8.63
N ASN A 17 -7.21 -0.35 -7.58
CA ASN A 17 -7.36 -0.81 -6.20
C ASN A 17 -8.78 -1.27 -5.86
N ARG A 18 -9.59 -1.65 -6.87
CA ARG A 18 -10.96 -2.18 -6.71
C ARG A 18 -11.25 -3.37 -7.61
N VAL A 19 -10.24 -3.86 -8.34
CA VAL A 19 -10.43 -4.93 -9.33
C VAL A 19 -9.53 -6.14 -9.11
N PHE A 20 -8.81 -6.22 -7.99
CA PHE A 20 -8.02 -7.41 -7.66
C PHE A 20 -8.93 -8.63 -7.42
N PRO A 21 -8.55 -9.85 -7.85
CA PRO A 21 -7.27 -10.22 -8.46
C PRO A 21 -7.13 -9.91 -9.95
N GLY A 22 -8.14 -9.32 -10.59
CA GLY A 22 -8.16 -9.05 -12.02
C GLY A 22 -8.51 -10.28 -12.86
N ARG A 23 -8.40 -10.12 -14.17
CA ARG A 23 -8.56 -11.21 -15.16
C ARG A 23 -7.71 -10.95 -16.40
N ALA A 24 -6.99 -11.97 -16.86
CA ALA A 24 -6.04 -11.87 -17.97
C ALA A 24 -6.68 -11.50 -19.32
N ASP A 25 -7.98 -11.80 -19.49
CA ASP A 25 -8.79 -11.51 -20.68
C ASP A 25 -9.71 -10.28 -20.51
N GLY A 26 -9.56 -9.54 -19.41
CA GLY A 26 -10.36 -8.35 -19.12
C GLY A 26 -9.87 -7.06 -19.77
N SER A 27 -10.36 -5.94 -19.24
CA SER A 27 -9.90 -4.61 -19.62
C SER A 27 -8.44 -4.37 -19.21
N VAL A 28 -7.85 -3.25 -19.65
CA VAL A 28 -6.43 -2.96 -19.37
C VAL A 28 -6.12 -2.94 -17.87
N THR A 29 -6.99 -2.36 -17.04
CA THR A 29 -6.80 -2.31 -15.58
C THR A 29 -6.93 -3.69 -14.95
N GLU A 30 -7.89 -4.50 -15.40
CA GLU A 30 -8.07 -5.87 -14.91
C GLU A 30 -6.88 -6.78 -15.27
N ARG A 31 -6.29 -6.58 -16.45
CA ARG A 31 -5.07 -7.32 -16.86
C ARG A 31 -3.84 -6.91 -16.05
N ILE A 32 -3.74 -5.64 -15.64
CA ILE A 32 -2.68 -5.19 -14.73
C ILE A 32 -2.85 -5.86 -13.36
N ALA A 33 -4.08 -5.86 -12.81
CA ALA A 33 -4.37 -6.54 -11.55
C ALA A 33 -4.07 -8.05 -11.64
N ASP A 34 -4.43 -8.72 -12.75
CA ASP A 34 -4.09 -10.14 -12.99
C ASP A 34 -2.58 -10.38 -13.00
N ALA A 35 -1.83 -9.55 -13.71
CA ALA A 35 -0.38 -9.68 -13.80
C ALA A 35 0.28 -9.51 -12.41
N VAL A 36 -0.11 -8.50 -11.64
CA VAL A 36 0.38 -8.32 -10.27
C VAL A 36 0.03 -9.53 -9.40
N SER A 37 -1.22 -9.98 -9.46
CA SER A 37 -1.74 -11.08 -8.63
C SER A 37 -1.09 -12.42 -8.93
N ARG A 38 -0.92 -12.77 -10.20
CA ARG A 38 -0.43 -14.10 -10.60
C ARG A 38 1.07 -14.18 -10.79
N VAL A 39 1.73 -13.06 -11.14
CA VAL A 39 3.15 -13.06 -11.51
C VAL A 39 4.03 -12.46 -10.42
N LEU A 40 3.60 -11.36 -9.79
CA LEU A 40 4.45 -10.63 -8.83
C LEU A 40 4.21 -11.10 -7.39
N LEU A 41 2.96 -11.09 -6.92
CA LEU A 41 2.62 -11.42 -5.53
C LEU A 41 3.12 -12.78 -5.02
N PRO A 42 3.13 -13.87 -5.82
CA PRO A 42 3.65 -15.14 -5.33
C PRO A 42 5.13 -15.08 -4.91
N ASN A 43 5.90 -14.15 -5.47
CA ASN A 43 7.33 -13.97 -5.23
C ASN A 43 7.64 -12.93 -4.14
N ALA A 44 6.63 -12.34 -3.50
CA ALA A 44 6.80 -11.36 -2.44
C ALA A 44 6.26 -11.90 -1.11
N ASP A 45 7.00 -11.69 -0.02
CA ASP A 45 6.51 -11.98 1.34
C ASP A 45 5.78 -10.78 1.96
N ILE A 46 6.22 -9.58 1.58
CA ILE A 46 5.76 -8.29 2.09
C ILE A 46 5.53 -7.34 0.91
N VAL A 47 4.44 -6.59 0.95
CA VAL A 47 4.10 -5.56 -0.03
C VAL A 47 4.03 -4.20 0.67
N PHE A 48 4.80 -3.24 0.17
CA PHE A 48 4.68 -1.83 0.54
C PHE A 48 3.95 -1.10 -0.59
N ASP A 49 2.72 -0.69 -0.34
CA ASP A 49 1.94 0.13 -1.28
C ASP A 49 2.08 1.61 -0.90
N LEU A 50 2.59 2.40 -1.83
CA LEU A 50 2.83 3.83 -1.65
C LEU A 50 1.64 4.57 -2.23
N HIS A 51 0.60 4.69 -1.41
CA HIS A 51 -0.70 5.14 -1.82
C HIS A 51 -0.85 6.65 -1.67
N SER A 52 -1.77 7.25 -2.42
CA SER A 52 -2.20 8.63 -2.19
C SER A 52 -3.69 8.64 -1.87
N PHE A 53 -4.03 9.23 -0.72
CA PHE A 53 -5.41 9.37 -0.26
C PHE A 53 -6.28 10.08 -1.30
N GLY A 54 -5.67 11.00 -2.05
CA GLY A 54 -6.21 11.62 -3.26
C GLY A 54 -6.33 13.13 -3.14
N PRO A 55 -6.48 13.84 -4.27
CA PRO A 55 -6.39 15.30 -4.34
C PRO A 55 -7.46 16.08 -3.55
N THR A 56 -8.49 15.39 -3.06
CA THR A 56 -9.60 15.99 -2.31
C THR A 56 -9.39 15.99 -0.81
N TRP A 57 -8.32 15.38 -0.31
CA TRP A 57 -8.07 15.18 1.11
C TRP A 57 -6.65 15.61 1.48
N ASP A 58 -6.51 16.28 2.62
CA ASP A 58 -5.22 16.46 3.28
C ASP A 58 -5.13 15.44 4.41
N PHE A 59 -4.18 14.51 4.30
CA PHE A 59 -4.02 13.41 5.24
C PHE A 59 -2.59 13.42 5.79
N PRO A 60 -2.41 13.28 7.13
CA PRO A 60 -1.07 13.26 7.70
C PRO A 60 -0.29 12.05 7.20
N PRO A 61 1.07 12.12 7.17
CA PRO A 61 1.89 10.96 6.88
C PRO A 61 1.52 9.80 7.81
N ALA A 62 1.04 8.72 7.22
CA ALA A 62 0.47 7.62 7.98
C ALA A 62 0.68 6.28 7.29
N VAL A 63 0.66 5.24 8.10
CA VAL A 63 0.43 3.88 7.62
C VAL A 63 -1.00 3.49 7.95
N ILE A 64 -1.74 2.99 6.96
CA ILE A 64 -3.07 2.43 7.15
C ILE A 64 -3.02 0.91 6.93
N THR A 65 -3.69 0.17 7.81
CA THR A 65 -4.00 -1.24 7.58
C THR A 65 -5.41 -1.56 8.09
N HIS A 66 -5.96 -2.69 7.66
CA HIS A 66 -7.28 -3.16 8.03
C HIS A 66 -7.21 -4.27 9.08
N PRO A 67 -8.24 -4.47 9.92
CA PRO A 67 -8.30 -5.64 10.79
C PRO A 67 -8.25 -6.92 9.97
N ILE A 68 -7.30 -7.79 10.29
CA ILE A 68 -7.13 -9.11 9.66
C ILE A 68 -7.60 -10.18 10.64
N ALA A 69 -8.39 -11.16 10.16
CA ALA A 69 -8.92 -12.22 11.01
C ALA A 69 -7.82 -13.16 11.56
N ASP A 70 -6.74 -13.36 10.80
CA ASP A 70 -5.55 -14.07 11.26
C ASP A 70 -4.74 -13.16 12.19
N ALA A 71 -4.70 -13.51 13.47
CA ALA A 71 -4.04 -12.72 14.50
C ALA A 71 -2.50 -12.67 14.34
N ASP A 72 -1.89 -13.72 13.82
CA ASP A 72 -0.43 -13.76 13.62
C ASP A 72 -0.04 -12.88 12.42
N LEU A 73 -0.83 -12.94 11.35
CA LEU A 73 -0.65 -12.04 10.20
C LEU A 73 -0.91 -10.58 10.58
N MET A 74 -1.93 -10.34 11.41
CA MET A 74 -2.24 -9.02 11.94
C MET A 74 -1.08 -8.45 12.76
N ALA A 75 -0.52 -9.25 13.68
CA ALA A 75 0.62 -8.84 14.50
C ALA A 75 1.86 -8.52 13.65
N LYS A 76 2.17 -9.36 12.65
CA LYS A 76 3.27 -9.10 11.70
C LYS A 76 3.04 -7.82 10.89
N THR A 77 1.82 -7.61 10.42
CA THR A 77 1.46 -6.41 9.65
C THR A 77 1.59 -5.14 10.48
N LEU A 78 1.12 -5.16 11.72
CA LEU A 78 1.28 -4.02 12.64
C LEU A 78 2.75 -3.76 13.01
N ALA A 79 3.55 -4.81 13.22
CA ALA A 79 4.98 -4.64 13.47
C ALA A 79 5.69 -3.99 12.28
N MET A 80 5.34 -4.39 11.05
CA MET A 80 5.89 -3.77 9.84
C MET A 80 5.36 -2.35 9.61
N ALA A 81 4.10 -2.07 9.90
CA ALA A 81 3.55 -0.73 9.87
C ALA A 81 4.30 0.22 10.83
N ALA A 82 4.52 -0.23 12.06
CA ALA A 82 5.27 0.52 13.07
C ALA A 82 6.75 0.74 12.67
N ALA A 83 7.33 -0.16 11.88
CA ALA A 83 8.71 -0.02 11.39
C ALA A 83 8.92 1.22 10.51
N PHE A 84 7.87 1.73 9.86
CA PHE A 84 7.96 2.98 9.10
C PHE A 84 8.15 4.21 10.00
N LYS A 85 7.76 4.11 11.29
CA LYS A 85 7.79 5.22 12.25
C LYS A 85 7.07 6.50 11.79
N LEU A 86 6.13 6.39 10.84
CA LEU A 86 5.31 7.54 10.46
C LEU A 86 4.50 8.05 11.66
N PRO A 87 4.16 9.36 11.69
CA PRO A 87 3.41 9.99 12.78
C PRO A 87 2.15 9.24 13.21
N VAL A 88 1.49 8.56 12.28
CA VAL A 88 0.27 7.79 12.54
C VAL A 88 0.40 6.38 11.98
N THR A 89 0.08 5.38 12.80
CA THR A 89 -0.30 4.04 12.33
C THR A 89 -1.77 3.85 12.65
N LEU A 90 -2.60 3.79 11.60
CA LEU A 90 -4.05 3.71 11.71
C LEU A 90 -4.52 2.29 11.36
N LEU A 91 -5.10 1.62 12.36
CA LEU A 91 -5.92 0.44 12.13
C LEU A 91 -7.34 0.89 11.80
N TRP A 92 -7.74 0.80 10.54
CA TRP A 92 -9.04 1.28 10.08
C TRP A 92 -9.94 0.14 9.66
N GLN A 93 -11.06 -0.08 10.35
CA GLN A 93 -12.10 -0.99 9.87
C GLN A 93 -13.00 -0.25 8.87
N HIS A 94 -12.78 -0.51 7.58
CA HIS A 94 -13.59 0.01 6.49
C HIS A 94 -14.35 -1.14 5.82
N ASP A 95 -15.65 -0.98 5.61
CA ASP A 95 -16.50 -2.09 5.14
C ASP A 95 -16.42 -2.31 3.62
N ASP A 96 -15.89 -1.35 2.85
CA ASP A 96 -15.75 -1.45 1.40
C ASP A 96 -14.31 -1.84 1.03
N THR A 97 -13.99 -3.12 1.23
CA THR A 97 -12.66 -3.73 0.96
C THR A 97 -12.64 -4.65 -0.26
N ALA A 98 -13.80 -4.89 -0.88
CA ALA A 98 -13.90 -5.80 -2.02
C ALA A 98 -13.04 -5.32 -3.20
N GLY A 99 -12.20 -6.21 -3.71
CA GLY A 99 -11.31 -5.94 -4.84
C GLY A 99 -10.09 -5.05 -4.52
N MET A 100 -9.90 -4.66 -3.26
CA MET A 100 -8.70 -3.94 -2.84
C MET A 100 -7.46 -4.84 -2.87
N PHE A 101 -6.32 -4.22 -3.18
CA PHE A 101 -5.05 -4.91 -3.31
C PHE A 101 -4.57 -5.48 -1.98
N ASP A 102 -4.76 -4.74 -0.88
CA ASP A 102 -4.41 -5.16 0.48
C ASP A 102 -5.16 -6.42 0.91
N SER A 103 -6.46 -6.44 0.67
CA SER A 103 -7.38 -7.50 1.06
C SER A 103 -7.05 -8.77 0.28
N TRP A 104 -6.71 -8.62 -1.01
CA TRP A 104 -6.19 -9.72 -1.80
C TRP A 104 -4.85 -10.24 -1.27
N ALA A 105 -3.88 -9.36 -0.99
CA ALA A 105 -2.57 -9.76 -0.46
C ALA A 105 -2.69 -10.48 0.90
N HIS A 106 -3.52 -9.96 1.81
CA HIS A 106 -3.81 -10.58 3.09
C HIS A 106 -4.49 -11.95 2.94
N SER A 107 -5.39 -12.12 1.98
CA SER A 107 -6.01 -13.42 1.68
C SER A 107 -5.01 -14.50 1.25
N LEU A 108 -3.85 -14.08 0.74
CA LEU A 108 -2.72 -14.94 0.37
C LEU A 108 -1.70 -15.11 1.51
N GLY A 109 -2.02 -14.64 2.72
CA GLY A 109 -1.15 -14.72 3.89
C GLY A 109 0.04 -13.74 3.85
N LYS A 110 0.00 -12.72 3.00
CA LYS A 110 1.09 -11.75 2.82
C LYS A 110 0.93 -10.56 3.75
N VAL A 111 2.05 -10.03 4.22
CA VAL A 111 2.06 -8.75 4.93
C VAL A 111 1.89 -7.65 3.89
N PHE A 112 0.92 -6.76 4.11
CA PHE A 112 0.66 -5.62 3.26
C PHE A 112 0.61 -4.36 4.12
N VAL A 113 1.40 -3.37 3.75
CA VAL A 113 1.48 -2.09 4.46
C VAL A 113 1.18 -0.98 3.45
N CYS A 114 0.08 -0.26 3.68
CA CYS A 114 -0.29 0.90 2.89
C CYS A 114 0.26 2.15 3.58
N ALA A 115 1.28 2.78 3.00
CA ALA A 115 1.72 4.10 3.45
C ALA A 115 0.97 5.15 2.63
N GLU A 116 0.35 6.12 3.31
CA GLU A 116 -0.47 7.17 2.70
C GLU A 116 0.33 8.46 2.53
N PHE A 117 0.43 8.91 1.28
CA PHE A 117 1.23 10.03 0.85
C PHE A 117 0.34 11.16 0.37
N GLY A 118 0.02 12.08 1.29
CA GLY A 118 -0.66 13.33 1.01
C GLY A 118 -1.92 13.19 0.15
N GLY A 119 -2.20 14.23 -0.63
CA GLY A 119 -3.42 14.34 -1.43
C GLY A 119 -3.19 15.04 -2.76
N GLY A 120 -2.54 14.36 -3.70
CA GLY A 120 -2.27 14.89 -5.05
C GLY A 120 -1.05 15.82 -5.18
N THR A 121 -0.52 16.34 -4.06
CA THR A 121 0.80 16.98 -3.96
C THR A 121 1.54 16.45 -2.74
N VAL A 122 2.87 16.65 -2.72
CA VAL A 122 3.74 16.29 -1.59
C VAL A 122 4.74 17.41 -1.36
N SER A 123 4.91 17.85 -0.11
CA SER A 123 5.95 18.83 0.24
C SER A 123 7.31 18.14 0.39
N ALA A 124 8.40 18.92 0.36
CA ALA A 124 9.74 18.36 0.54
C ALA A 124 9.93 17.75 1.95
N GLU A 125 9.32 18.36 2.97
CA GLU A 125 9.34 17.87 4.33
C GLU A 125 8.60 16.55 4.46
N ALA A 126 7.39 16.45 3.88
CA ALA A 126 6.63 15.21 3.87
C ALA A 126 7.37 14.11 3.09
N LEU A 127 7.97 14.44 1.94
CA LEU A 127 8.76 13.50 1.15
C LEU A 127 9.93 12.90 1.95
N ALA A 128 10.67 13.73 2.69
CA ALA A 128 11.78 13.25 3.53
C ALA A 128 11.30 12.28 4.63
N ILE A 129 10.16 12.58 5.26
CA ILE A 129 9.54 11.68 6.25
C ILE A 129 9.21 10.33 5.61
N TYR A 130 8.62 10.33 4.42
CA TYR A 130 8.26 9.08 3.77
C TYR A 130 9.48 8.27 3.29
N GLU A 131 10.51 8.92 2.74
CA GLU A 131 11.76 8.25 2.33
C GLU A 131 12.43 7.57 3.51
N ALA A 132 12.52 8.27 4.65
CA ALA A 132 13.06 7.70 5.87
C ALA A 132 12.19 6.56 6.42
N GLY A 133 10.86 6.66 6.33
CA GLY A 133 9.95 5.57 6.73
C GLY A 133 10.11 4.31 5.88
N VAL A 134 10.19 4.44 4.56
CA VAL A 134 10.46 3.29 3.67
C VAL A 134 11.84 2.70 3.96
N ARG A 135 12.86 3.54 4.14
CA ARG A 135 14.21 3.07 4.52
C ARG A 135 14.19 2.31 5.83
N ASN A 136 13.50 2.79 6.85
CA ASN A 136 13.39 2.13 8.15
C ASN A 136 12.77 0.74 8.03
N ALA A 137 11.72 0.60 7.21
CA ALA A 137 11.13 -0.71 6.92
C ALA A 137 12.13 -1.65 6.24
N LEU A 138 12.91 -1.17 5.26
CA LEU A 138 13.94 -1.96 4.59
C LEU A 138 15.09 -2.36 5.52
N VAL A 139 15.50 -1.49 6.45
CA VAL A 139 16.50 -1.78 7.48
C VAL A 139 15.99 -2.85 8.44
N MET A 140 14.74 -2.76 8.88
CA MET A 140 14.10 -3.77 9.74
C MET A 140 14.00 -5.15 9.08
N LEU A 141 13.87 -5.19 7.75
CA LEU A 141 13.90 -6.43 6.98
C LEU A 141 15.32 -6.95 6.72
N GLY A 142 16.36 -6.22 7.10
CA GLY A 142 17.75 -6.57 6.81
C GLY A 142 18.11 -6.47 5.31
N LEU A 143 17.29 -5.79 4.52
CA LEU A 143 17.52 -5.56 3.09
C LEU A 143 18.46 -4.37 2.82
N VAL A 144 18.56 -3.47 3.80
CA VAL A 144 19.45 -2.32 3.78
C VAL A 144 20.23 -2.28 5.10
N GLU A 145 21.54 -2.07 5.02
CA GLU A 145 22.36 -1.88 6.21
C GLU A 145 22.08 -0.51 6.85
N GLY A 146 21.91 -0.48 8.17
CA GLY A 146 21.71 0.77 8.90
C GLY A 146 21.09 0.59 10.27
N LYS A 147 20.72 1.72 10.86
CA LYS A 147 19.87 1.77 12.05
C LYS A 147 18.59 2.50 11.68
N VAL A 148 17.49 2.03 12.25
CA VAL A 148 16.21 2.72 12.16
C VAL A 148 16.35 4.10 12.79
N GLU A 149 15.89 5.13 12.07
CA GLU A 149 15.93 6.53 12.49
C GLU A 149 14.53 7.00 12.87
N ASP A 150 14.44 7.97 13.77
CA ASP A 150 13.17 8.64 14.03
C ASP A 150 12.85 9.63 12.90
N VAL A 151 11.56 9.77 12.61
CA VAL A 151 11.01 10.57 11.50
C VAL A 151 10.08 11.65 12.02
#